data_AF-A0A8S3HU57-F1
#
_entry.id   AF-A0A8S3HU57-F1
#
_cell.length_a   1.000
_cell.length_b   1.000
_cell.length_c   1.000
_cell.angle_alpha   90.00
_cell.angle_beta   90.00
_cell.angle_gamma   90.00
#
_symmetry.space_group_name_H-M   'P 1'
#
loop_
_entity.id
_entity.type
_entity.pdbx_description
1 polymer ?
#
loop_
_entity_poly.entity_id
_entity_poly.type
_entity_poly.pdbx_seq_one_letter_code
_entity_poly.pdbx_strand_id
1 'polypeptide(L)'
;PNLACKSLEHYPQSKAYQQCRAFQKYRNTQIDKSITFLRENTFKCSIDCFKKCYQSLVNIQKSIINFLGGLYSNTRKGFYRQYIRIKRSVTSIVGTTKENAKENFDASVQKVNDLIEEFKREKDKFFGSRNALKPDQQQELEALVRQLLVEYSADETGQADYALEANGGKVVDTRCTEYTDEPRQHVVKFLGIPIVHMSKQPDIMIKAGRMPGQCFPFKGDQGSVIIKLAVPVKPTEFVLEHLSKSISVVGHINSAPNNFTVY
;
A
#
# COMPACT_ATOMS: atom_id res chain seq x y z
N PRO A 1 -50.59 22.79 63.82
CA PRO A 1 -50.40 23.83 64.86
C PRO A 1 -51.46 24.95 64.76
N ASN A 2 -52.68 24.70 65.23
CA ASN A 2 -53.77 25.69 65.26
C ASN A 2 -54.69 25.48 66.48
N LEU A 3 -54.10 25.17 67.64
CA LEU A 3 -54.85 24.80 68.84
C LEU A 3 -55.04 25.95 69.85
N ALA A 4 -54.27 27.04 69.75
CA ALA A 4 -54.22 28.04 70.82
C ALA A 4 -55.47 28.95 70.95
N CYS A 5 -56.23 29.18 69.87
CA CYS A 5 -57.48 29.97 69.94
C CYS A 5 -58.75 29.11 69.85
N LYS A 6 -58.61 27.77 69.79
CA LYS A 6 -59.71 26.84 69.51
C LYS A 6 -60.73 26.78 70.66
N SER A 7 -60.29 26.99 71.89
CA SER A 7 -61.16 27.07 73.08
C SER A 7 -62.03 28.34 73.13
N LEU A 8 -61.71 29.37 72.36
CA LEU A 8 -62.41 30.66 72.33
C LEU A 8 -63.30 30.83 71.08
N GLU A 9 -63.37 29.80 70.24
CA GLU A 9 -64.04 29.82 68.93
C GLU A 9 -65.57 29.95 69.04
N HIS A 10 -66.15 29.51 70.16
CA HIS A 10 -67.58 29.65 70.48
C HIS A 10 -68.00 31.09 70.85
N TYR A 11 -67.05 32.01 71.06
CA TYR A 11 -67.32 33.43 71.38
C TYR A 11 -66.62 34.37 70.40
N PRO A 12 -67.05 34.38 69.12
CA PRO A 12 -66.33 35.03 68.02
C PRO A 12 -66.32 36.57 68.09
N GLN A 13 -67.27 37.15 68.82
CA GLN A 13 -67.34 38.60 69.04
C GLN A 13 -66.55 39.06 70.27
N SER A 14 -65.96 38.14 71.05
CA SER A 14 -65.15 38.54 72.19
C SER A 14 -63.84 39.19 71.73
N LYS A 15 -63.47 40.28 72.40
CA LYS A 15 -62.22 41.02 72.13
C LYS A 15 -60.99 40.11 72.24
N ALA A 16 -61.03 39.17 73.19
CA ALA A 16 -59.99 38.16 73.40
C ALA A 16 -59.83 37.21 72.22
N TYR A 17 -60.92 36.70 71.63
CA TYR A 17 -60.85 35.84 70.45
C TYR A 17 -60.32 36.59 69.22
N GLN A 18 -60.78 37.82 68.99
CA GLN A 18 -60.31 38.65 67.87
C GLN A 18 -58.83 38.99 67.97
N GLN A 19 -58.34 39.33 69.17
CA GLN A 19 -56.93 39.57 69.43
C GLN A 19 -56.09 38.29 69.25
N CYS A 20 -56.58 37.14 69.73
CA CYS A 20 -55.91 35.84 69.56
C CYS A 20 -55.76 35.47 68.07
N ARG A 21 -56.83 35.66 67.26
CA ARG A 21 -56.80 35.41 65.80
C ARG A 21 -55.90 36.40 65.06
N ALA A 22 -55.93 37.68 65.42
CA ALA A 22 -55.03 38.69 64.84
C ALA A 22 -53.56 38.37 65.13
N PHE A 23 -53.25 37.96 66.36
CA PHE A 23 -51.91 37.54 66.75
C PHE A 23 -51.46 36.26 66.04
N GLN A 24 -52.32 35.25 65.91
CA GLN A 24 -52.02 34.05 65.12
C GLN A 24 -51.75 34.37 63.65
N LYS A 25 -52.56 35.24 63.04
CA LYS A 25 -52.37 35.68 61.65
C LYS A 25 -51.04 36.43 61.49
N TYR A 26 -50.71 37.33 62.42
CA TYR A 26 -49.43 38.05 62.44
C TYR A 26 -48.24 37.09 62.59
N ARG A 27 -48.31 36.16 63.56
CA ARG A 27 -47.26 35.17 63.82
C ARG A 27 -47.02 34.27 62.62
N ASN A 28 -48.07 33.75 62.00
CA ASN A 28 -47.94 32.88 60.82
C ASN A 28 -47.38 33.68 59.62
N THR A 29 -47.82 34.92 59.41
CA THR A 29 -47.28 35.79 58.35
C THR A 29 -45.79 36.10 58.55
N GLN A 30 -45.34 36.31 59.79
CA GLN A 30 -43.91 36.55 60.06
C GLN A 30 -43.07 35.28 59.88
N ILE A 31 -43.57 34.13 60.35
CA ILE A 31 -42.90 32.84 60.14
C ILE A 31 -42.78 32.52 58.65
N ASP A 32 -43.83 32.72 57.87
CA ASP A 32 -43.81 32.48 56.41
C ASP A 32 -42.84 33.42 55.69
N LYS A 33 -42.76 34.70 56.10
CA LYS A 33 -41.77 35.65 55.58
C LYS A 33 -40.34 35.23 55.91
N SER A 34 -40.09 34.81 57.15
CA SER A 34 -38.76 34.33 57.57
C SER A 34 -38.36 33.04 56.86
N ILE A 35 -39.29 32.09 56.68
CA ILE A 35 -39.03 30.84 55.93
C ILE A 35 -38.79 31.14 54.45
N THR A 36 -39.54 32.06 53.85
CA THR A 36 -39.35 32.46 52.44
C THR A 36 -38.01 33.16 52.26
N PHE A 37 -37.65 34.09 53.14
CA PHE A 37 -36.34 34.75 53.15
C PHE A 37 -35.18 33.77 53.35
N LEU A 38 -35.33 32.79 54.25
CA LEU A 38 -34.34 31.74 54.46
C LEU A 38 -34.20 30.85 53.23
N ARG A 39 -35.30 30.43 52.59
CA ARG A 39 -35.29 29.65 51.34
C ARG A 39 -34.64 30.39 50.19
N GLU A 40 -35.03 31.64 49.95
CA GLU A 40 -34.46 32.43 48.85
C GLU A 40 -32.96 32.67 49.04
N ASN A 41 -32.51 33.00 50.25
CA ASN A 41 -31.09 33.26 50.50
C ASN A 41 -30.23 31.99 50.52
N THR A 42 -30.71 30.87 51.11
CA THR A 42 -29.97 29.60 51.07
C THR A 42 -29.90 29.02 49.65
N PHE A 43 -30.97 29.15 48.86
CA PHE A 43 -30.99 28.69 47.47
C PHE A 43 -30.11 29.56 46.57
N LYS A 44 -30.14 30.90 46.75
CA LYS A 44 -29.28 31.82 45.99
C LYS A 44 -27.80 31.65 46.34
N CYS A 45 -27.47 31.43 47.61
CA CYS A 45 -26.11 31.10 48.04
C CYS A 45 -25.61 29.77 47.43
N SER A 46 -26.46 28.73 47.39
CA SER A 46 -26.13 27.46 46.73
C SER A 46 -25.92 27.62 45.22
N ILE A 47 -26.78 28.38 44.53
CA ILE A 47 -26.65 28.62 43.08
C ILE A 47 -25.39 29.43 42.77
N ASP A 48 -25.07 30.47 43.55
CA ASP A 48 -23.87 31.28 43.31
C ASP A 48 -22.59 30.50 43.62
N CYS A 49 -22.61 29.62 44.64
CA CYS A 49 -21.53 28.69 44.91
C CYS A 49 -21.35 27.70 43.74
N PHE A 50 -22.45 27.15 43.21
CA PHE A 50 -22.43 26.26 42.06
C PHE A 50 -21.95 26.96 40.78
N LYS A 51 -22.39 28.20 40.52
CA LYS A 51 -21.93 29.01 39.37
C LYS A 51 -20.44 29.33 39.46
N LYS A 52 -19.94 29.70 40.63
CA LYS A 52 -18.50 29.94 40.86
C LYS A 52 -17.70 28.65 40.66
N CYS A 53 -18.19 27.52 41.17
CA CYS A 53 -17.55 26.22 40.97
C CYS A 53 -17.53 25.84 39.48
N TYR A 54 -18.66 25.98 38.78
CA TYR A 54 -18.78 25.70 37.35
C TYR A 54 -17.87 26.60 36.50
N GLN A 55 -17.83 27.91 36.78
CA GLN A 55 -16.92 28.82 36.09
C GLN A 55 -15.44 28.48 36.34
N SER A 56 -15.10 28.04 37.56
CA SER A 56 -13.74 27.58 37.87
C SER A 56 -13.39 26.31 37.09
N LEU A 57 -14.32 25.35 36.97
CA LEU A 57 -14.16 24.14 36.15
C LEU A 57 -13.99 24.47 34.66
N VAL A 58 -14.80 25.40 34.12
CA VAL A 58 -14.68 25.85 32.71
C VAL A 58 -13.34 26.55 32.47
N ASN A 59 -12.85 27.35 33.42
CA ASN A 59 -11.56 28.02 33.31
C ASN A 59 -10.39 27.02 33.37
N ILE A 60 -10.47 26.00 34.23
CA ILE A 60 -9.50 24.90 34.28
C ILE A 60 -9.51 24.13 32.96
N GLN A 61 -10.69 23.80 32.42
CA GLN A 61 -10.81 23.11 31.12
C GLN A 61 -10.19 23.92 29.98
N LYS A 62 -10.44 25.24 29.91
CA LYS A 62 -9.82 26.14 28.92
C LYS A 62 -8.29 26.20 29.08
N SER A 63 -7.80 26.26 30.31
CA SER A 63 -6.36 26.27 30.59
C SER A 63 -5.68 24.98 30.13
N ILE A 64 -6.30 23.82 30.40
CA ILE A 64 -5.82 22.51 29.94
C ILE A 64 -5.83 22.42 28.41
N ILE A 65 -6.90 22.86 27.74
CA ILE A 65 -6.98 22.87 26.26
C ILE A 65 -5.88 23.77 25.67
N ASN A 66 -5.64 24.95 26.24
CA ASN A 66 -4.59 25.86 25.78
C ASN A 66 -3.19 25.28 26.02
N PHE A 67 -2.96 24.63 27.16
CA PHE A 67 -1.69 23.98 27.49
C PHE A 67 -1.41 22.79 26.55
N LEU A 68 -2.40 21.93 26.31
CA LEU A 68 -2.32 20.81 25.37
C LEU A 68 -2.13 21.29 23.92
N GLY A 69 -2.81 22.37 23.53
CA GLY A 69 -2.62 23.02 22.22
C GLY A 69 -1.21 23.63 22.05
N GLY A 70 -0.64 24.19 23.14
CA GLY A 70 0.74 24.68 23.18
C GLY A 70 1.76 23.55 23.03
N LEU A 71 1.57 22.44 23.75
CA LEU A 71 2.42 21.24 23.64
C LEU A 71 2.37 20.61 22.24
N TYR A 72 1.19 20.56 21.62
CA TYR A 72 1.02 20.00 20.28
C TYR A 72 1.64 20.90 19.19
N SER A 73 1.51 22.22 19.31
CA SER A 73 2.04 23.17 18.33
C SER A 73 3.57 23.33 18.40
N ASN A 74 4.16 23.30 19.59
CA ASN A 74 5.63 23.40 19.75
C ASN A 74 6.34 22.14 19.25
N THR A 75 5.79 20.96 19.55
CA THR A 75 6.30 19.68 19.06
C THR A 75 6.21 19.61 17.53
N ARG A 76 5.08 20.04 16.93
CA ARG A 76 4.91 20.12 15.46
C ARG A 76 5.88 21.11 14.79
N LYS A 77 6.15 22.26 15.40
CA LYS A 77 7.16 23.23 14.92
C LYS A 77 8.58 22.67 15.00
N GLY A 78 8.91 21.91 16.04
CA GLY A 78 10.19 21.21 16.17
C GLY A 78 10.40 20.18 15.06
N PHE A 79 9.41 19.31 14.84
CA PHE A 79 9.44 18.33 13.75
C PHE A 79 9.51 18.98 12.37
N TYR A 80 8.75 20.06 12.13
CA TYR A 80 8.81 20.77 10.84
C TYR A 80 10.18 21.43 10.60
N ARG A 81 10.79 22.02 11.64
CA ARG A 81 12.17 22.56 11.55
C ARG A 81 13.20 21.48 11.25
N GLN A 82 13.07 20.31 11.88
CA GLN A 82 13.96 19.18 11.64
C GLN A 82 13.78 18.58 10.23
N TYR A 83 12.52 18.44 9.78
CA TYR A 83 12.19 18.01 8.42
C TYR A 83 12.77 18.94 7.35
N ILE A 84 12.67 20.27 7.53
CA ILE A 84 13.24 21.24 6.60
C ILE A 84 14.77 21.16 6.55
N ARG A 85 15.45 20.91 7.68
CA ARG A 85 16.91 20.69 7.70
C ARG A 85 17.31 19.44 6.94
N ILE A 86 16.66 18.32 7.22
CA ILE A 86 16.91 17.03 6.54
C ILE A 86 16.64 17.17 5.04
N LYS A 87 15.53 17.82 4.66
CA LYS A 87 15.21 18.08 3.25
C LYS A 87 16.33 18.87 2.55
N ARG A 88 16.86 19.93 3.18
CA ARG A 88 17.97 20.71 2.60
C ARG A 88 19.25 19.88 2.44
N SER A 89 19.64 19.09 3.45
CA SER A 89 20.82 18.22 3.38
C SER A 89 20.68 17.13 2.32
N VAL A 90 19.50 16.54 2.18
CA VAL A 90 19.22 15.57 1.12
C VAL A 90 19.25 16.25 -0.25
N THR A 91 18.65 17.44 -0.40
CA THR A 91 18.71 18.18 -1.67
C THR A 91 20.13 18.59 -2.05
N SER A 92 21.00 18.95 -1.10
CA SER A 92 22.41 19.23 -1.40
C SER A 92 23.19 17.97 -1.79
N ILE A 93 22.96 16.83 -1.11
CA ILE A 93 23.60 15.55 -1.45
C ILE A 93 23.12 15.03 -2.81
N VAL A 94 21.83 15.17 -3.11
CA VAL A 94 21.25 14.82 -4.41
C VAL A 94 21.74 15.79 -5.50
N GLY A 95 21.92 17.07 -5.18
CA GLY A 95 22.48 18.07 -6.08
C GLY A 95 23.93 17.75 -6.47
N THR A 96 24.79 17.49 -5.48
CA THR A 96 26.20 17.14 -5.73
C THR A 96 26.35 15.79 -6.43
N THR A 97 25.52 14.80 -6.09
CA THR A 97 25.51 13.52 -6.83
C THR A 97 24.97 13.67 -8.25
N LYS A 98 24.02 14.59 -8.51
CA LYS A 98 23.53 14.88 -9.87
C LYS A 98 24.58 15.61 -10.71
N GLU A 99 25.33 16.53 -10.12
CA GLU A 99 26.45 17.23 -10.78
C GLU A 99 27.60 16.26 -11.07
N ASN A 100 28.02 15.47 -10.07
CA ASN A 100 29.02 14.43 -10.26
C ASN A 100 28.56 13.32 -11.22
N ALA A 101 27.28 12.96 -11.22
CA ALA A 101 26.72 11.99 -12.16
C ALA A 101 26.61 12.55 -13.58
N LYS A 102 26.28 13.84 -13.73
CA LYS A 102 26.26 14.51 -15.03
C LYS A 102 27.67 14.60 -15.60
N GLU A 103 28.66 14.98 -14.79
CA GLU A 103 30.06 15.03 -15.22
C GLU A 103 30.59 13.63 -15.57
N ASN A 104 30.30 12.62 -14.75
CA ASN A 104 30.67 11.23 -15.05
C ASN A 104 29.93 10.66 -16.27
N PHE A 105 28.67 11.06 -16.49
CA PHE A 105 27.88 10.66 -17.65
C PHE A 105 28.38 11.34 -18.91
N ASP A 106 28.63 12.65 -18.88
CA ASP A 106 29.19 13.42 -20.00
C ASP A 106 30.60 12.90 -20.35
N ALA A 107 31.44 12.56 -19.35
CA ALA A 107 32.74 11.93 -19.55
C ALA A 107 32.63 10.49 -20.13
N SER A 108 31.62 9.73 -19.71
CA SER A 108 31.37 8.38 -20.25
C SER A 108 30.83 8.44 -21.69
N VAL A 109 29.93 9.39 -21.98
CA VAL A 109 29.42 9.67 -23.33
C VAL A 109 30.54 10.12 -24.24
N GLN A 110 31.47 10.96 -23.77
CA GLN A 110 32.64 11.32 -24.56
C GLN A 110 33.54 10.13 -24.85
N LYS A 111 33.84 9.28 -23.86
CA LYS A 111 34.60 8.03 -24.10
C LYS A 111 33.92 7.11 -25.11
N VAL A 112 32.58 7.02 -25.07
CA VAL A 112 31.81 6.24 -26.05
C VAL A 112 31.88 6.88 -27.43
N ASN A 113 31.80 8.21 -27.53
CA ASN A 113 31.95 8.91 -28.82
C ASN A 113 33.35 8.73 -29.40
N ASP A 114 34.39 8.82 -28.57
CA ASP A 114 35.78 8.58 -28.97
C ASP A 114 35.96 7.14 -29.48
N LEU A 115 35.41 6.15 -28.76
CA LEU A 115 35.39 4.75 -29.18
C LEU A 115 34.61 4.54 -30.49
N ILE A 116 33.47 5.23 -30.68
CA ILE A 116 32.71 5.17 -31.92
C ILE A 116 33.52 5.74 -33.09
N GLU A 117 34.23 6.86 -32.88
CA GLU A 117 35.09 7.44 -33.91
C GLU A 117 36.32 6.56 -34.21
N GLU A 118 36.89 5.90 -33.20
CA GLU A 118 37.93 4.89 -33.40
C GLU A 118 37.40 3.69 -34.18
N PHE A 119 36.23 3.16 -33.80
CA PHE A 119 35.58 2.06 -34.49
C PHE A 119 35.18 2.44 -35.91
N LYS A 120 34.79 3.69 -36.18
CA LYS A 120 34.55 4.20 -37.54
C LYS A 120 35.83 4.26 -38.35
N ARG A 121 36.94 4.73 -37.79
CA ARG A 121 38.25 4.76 -38.46
C ARG A 121 38.75 3.34 -38.74
N GLU A 122 38.56 2.43 -37.80
CA GLU A 122 38.93 1.03 -37.95
C GLU A 122 38.01 0.32 -38.96
N LYS A 123 36.71 0.59 -38.93
CA LYS A 123 35.73 0.21 -39.96
C LYS A 123 36.15 0.76 -41.32
N ASP A 124 36.51 2.03 -41.47
CA ASP A 124 36.88 2.60 -42.77
C ASP A 124 38.20 2.01 -43.29
N LYS A 125 39.13 1.61 -42.41
CA LYS A 125 40.31 0.83 -42.79
C LYS A 125 39.97 -0.61 -43.19
N PHE A 126 39.04 -1.25 -42.47
CA PHE A 126 38.65 -2.64 -42.68
C PHE A 126 37.73 -2.81 -43.90
N PHE A 127 36.80 -1.87 -44.11
CA PHE A 127 35.88 -1.80 -45.25
C PHE A 127 36.48 -1.06 -46.45
N GLY A 128 37.47 -0.18 -46.26
CA GLY A 128 38.26 0.38 -47.36
C GLY A 128 39.20 -0.64 -48.02
N SER A 129 39.42 -1.79 -47.37
CA SER A 129 40.26 -2.88 -47.88
C SER A 129 39.47 -4.11 -48.37
N ARG A 130 38.18 -4.25 -48.01
CA ARG A 130 37.28 -5.21 -48.66
C ARG A 130 36.66 -4.53 -49.87
N ASN A 131 36.78 -5.18 -51.04
CA ASN A 131 35.83 -4.93 -52.13
C ASN A 131 34.43 -4.91 -51.51
N ALA A 132 33.67 -3.83 -51.73
CA ALA A 132 32.25 -3.79 -51.39
C ALA A 132 31.64 -5.13 -51.81
N LEU A 133 30.91 -5.79 -50.89
CA LEU A 133 30.16 -7.01 -51.23
C LEU A 133 29.46 -6.72 -52.54
N LYS A 134 29.69 -7.58 -53.55
CA LYS A 134 28.99 -7.42 -54.82
C LYS A 134 27.49 -7.34 -54.50
N PRO A 135 26.70 -6.50 -55.20
CA PRO A 135 25.28 -6.30 -54.90
C PRO A 135 24.52 -7.63 -54.67
N ASP A 136 24.88 -8.66 -55.43
CA ASP A 136 24.35 -10.03 -55.31
C ASP A 136 24.58 -10.67 -53.92
N GLN A 137 25.77 -10.51 -53.33
CA GLN A 137 26.10 -11.07 -52.01
C GLN A 137 25.42 -10.30 -50.87
N GLN A 138 25.19 -9.00 -51.06
CA GLN A 138 24.43 -8.20 -50.10
C GLN A 138 22.95 -8.63 -50.11
N GLN A 139 22.38 -8.84 -51.29
CA GLN A 139 21.01 -9.31 -51.44
C GLN A 139 20.81 -10.72 -50.86
N GLU A 140 21.79 -11.61 -51.03
CA GLU A 140 21.78 -12.96 -50.44
C GLU A 140 21.84 -12.91 -48.90
N LEU A 141 22.71 -12.06 -48.34
CA LEU A 141 22.79 -11.87 -46.89
C LEU A 141 21.50 -11.27 -46.32
N GLU A 142 20.91 -10.27 -46.98
CA GLU A 142 19.65 -9.68 -46.56
C GLU A 142 18.50 -10.69 -46.62
N ALA A 143 18.47 -11.54 -47.65
CA ALA A 143 17.49 -12.62 -47.77
C ALA A 143 17.63 -13.64 -46.63
N LEU A 144 18.86 -14.05 -46.31
CA LEU A 144 19.14 -14.96 -45.20
C LEU A 144 18.73 -14.36 -43.85
N VAL A 145 19.06 -13.09 -43.59
CA VAL A 145 18.66 -12.41 -42.34
C VAL A 145 17.14 -12.32 -42.23
N ARG A 146 16.43 -11.99 -43.32
CA ARG A 146 14.97 -11.97 -43.32
C ARG A 146 14.38 -13.35 -43.05
N GLN A 147 14.94 -14.40 -43.64
CA GLN A 147 14.50 -15.77 -43.40
C GLN A 147 14.67 -16.15 -41.92
N LEU A 148 15.83 -15.87 -41.32
CA LEU A 148 16.10 -16.13 -39.91
C LEU A 148 15.14 -15.35 -38.99
N LEU A 149 14.84 -14.09 -39.32
CA LEU A 149 13.89 -13.28 -38.56
C LEU A 149 12.46 -13.81 -38.66
N VAL A 150 12.05 -14.31 -39.83
CA VAL A 150 10.74 -14.94 -40.02
C VAL A 150 10.64 -16.22 -39.18
N GLU A 151 11.65 -17.07 -39.22
CA GLU A 151 11.73 -18.29 -38.41
C GLU A 151 11.70 -17.98 -36.91
N TYR A 152 12.47 -16.99 -36.46
CA TYR A 152 12.44 -16.52 -35.08
C TYR A 152 11.06 -15.98 -34.67
N SER A 153 10.38 -15.24 -35.56
CA SER A 153 9.04 -14.72 -35.30
C SER A 153 7.96 -15.81 -35.24
N ALA A 154 8.23 -16.98 -35.82
CA ALA A 154 7.37 -18.16 -35.79
C ALA A 154 7.75 -19.08 -34.61
N ASP A 155 8.03 -18.48 -33.45
CA ASP A 155 8.35 -19.15 -32.19
C ASP A 155 9.53 -20.14 -32.30
N GLU A 156 10.52 -19.81 -33.13
CA GLU A 156 11.74 -20.60 -33.40
C GLU A 156 11.50 -21.99 -34.04
N THR A 157 10.26 -22.49 -34.10
CA THR A 157 9.93 -23.82 -34.61
C THR A 157 9.29 -23.79 -36.00
N GLY A 158 8.61 -22.70 -36.36
CA GLY A 158 7.84 -22.61 -37.60
C GLY A 158 6.62 -23.56 -37.65
N GLN A 159 6.26 -24.19 -36.53
CA GLN A 159 5.16 -25.15 -36.42
C GLN A 159 4.04 -24.61 -35.54
N ALA A 160 2.83 -25.17 -35.68
CA ALA A 160 1.69 -24.78 -34.86
C ALA A 160 1.76 -25.45 -33.48
N ASP A 161 1.75 -24.65 -32.41
CA ASP A 161 1.61 -25.17 -31.05
C ASP A 161 0.14 -25.47 -30.70
N TYR A 162 -0.19 -26.77 -30.64
CA TYR A 162 -1.52 -27.27 -30.27
C TYR A 162 -1.75 -27.33 -28.76
N ALA A 163 -0.70 -27.22 -27.95
CA ALA A 163 -0.76 -27.19 -26.49
C ALA A 163 -0.97 -25.76 -25.95
N LEU A 164 -0.65 -24.73 -26.75
CA LEU A 164 -0.78 -23.32 -26.39
C LEU A 164 -2.18 -22.94 -25.88
N GLU A 165 -2.24 -22.28 -24.72
CA GLU A 165 -3.50 -21.84 -24.09
C GLU A 165 -4.29 -20.89 -25.01
N ALA A 166 -3.59 -19.96 -25.68
CA ALA A 166 -4.20 -19.01 -26.61
C ALA A 166 -4.83 -19.70 -27.84
N ASN A 167 -4.35 -20.89 -28.21
CA ASN A 167 -4.93 -21.70 -29.28
C ASN A 167 -6.05 -22.62 -28.79
N GLY A 168 -6.35 -22.63 -27.47
CA GLY A 168 -7.38 -23.48 -26.86
C GLY A 168 -6.83 -24.73 -26.15
N GLY A 169 -5.52 -24.86 -26.03
CA GLY A 169 -4.90 -25.85 -25.15
C GLY A 169 -5.21 -25.57 -23.68
N LYS A 170 -5.19 -26.59 -22.83
CA LYS A 170 -5.54 -26.45 -21.41
C LYS A 170 -4.85 -27.47 -20.54
N VAL A 171 -4.34 -27.06 -19.38
CA VAL A 171 -3.93 -28.00 -18.33
C VAL A 171 -5.18 -28.58 -17.65
N VAL A 172 -5.32 -29.90 -17.73
CA VAL A 172 -6.46 -30.63 -17.16
C VAL A 172 -6.19 -31.02 -15.72
N ASP A 173 -4.99 -31.51 -15.45
CA ASP A 173 -4.60 -32.04 -14.15
C ASP A 173 -3.07 -32.07 -14.03
N THR A 174 -2.55 -31.98 -12.81
CA THR A 174 -1.13 -32.12 -12.48
C THR A 174 -0.83 -33.41 -11.73
N ARG A 175 -1.80 -34.33 -11.64
CA ARG A 175 -1.58 -35.72 -11.18
C ARG A 175 -0.77 -35.79 -9.88
N CYS A 176 -1.24 -35.05 -8.88
CA CYS A 176 -0.63 -34.96 -7.54
C CYS A 176 0.76 -34.31 -7.47
N THR A 177 1.22 -33.64 -8.53
CA THR A 177 2.43 -32.81 -8.49
C THR A 177 2.23 -31.67 -7.49
N GLU A 178 3.05 -31.65 -6.43
CA GLU A 178 2.94 -30.65 -5.37
C GLU A 178 3.51 -29.31 -5.86
N TYR A 179 2.65 -28.28 -5.87
CA TYR A 179 3.02 -26.91 -6.22
C TYR A 179 3.99 -26.33 -5.19
N THR A 180 4.98 -25.57 -5.66
CA THR A 180 5.84 -24.79 -4.75
C THR A 180 5.78 -23.31 -5.13
N ASP A 181 5.80 -22.45 -4.13
CA ASP A 181 5.91 -21.01 -4.33
C ASP A 181 7.37 -20.57 -4.47
N GLU A 182 8.33 -21.50 -4.47
CA GLU A 182 9.75 -21.20 -4.49
C GLU A 182 10.36 -21.31 -5.90
N PRO A 183 11.17 -20.31 -6.32
CA PRO A 183 11.51 -19.09 -5.59
C PRO A 183 10.31 -18.13 -5.46
N ARG A 184 10.11 -17.55 -4.27
CA ARG A 184 8.98 -16.65 -3.97
C ARG A 184 8.97 -15.46 -4.91
N GLN A 185 8.06 -15.47 -5.86
CA GLN A 185 7.85 -14.37 -6.77
C GLN A 185 6.52 -13.68 -6.48
N HIS A 186 6.56 -12.35 -6.48
CA HIS A 186 5.43 -11.46 -6.21
C HIS A 186 4.79 -11.65 -4.82
N VAL A 187 5.45 -11.07 -3.83
CA VAL A 187 4.87 -10.84 -2.51
C VAL A 187 4.12 -9.51 -2.54
N VAL A 188 2.79 -9.54 -2.43
CA VAL A 188 2.03 -8.31 -2.22
C VAL A 188 2.30 -7.85 -0.79
N LYS A 189 3.01 -6.74 -0.64
CA LYS A 189 3.32 -6.14 0.66
C LYS A 189 2.36 -4.99 0.94
N PHE A 190 1.81 -4.96 2.14
CA PHE A 190 1.08 -3.80 2.66
C PHE A 190 1.82 -3.32 3.91
N LEU A 191 2.18 -2.04 3.95
CA LEU A 191 2.98 -1.45 5.04
C LEU A 191 4.28 -2.22 5.35
N GLY A 192 4.90 -2.82 4.33
CA GLY A 192 6.14 -3.61 4.47
C GLY A 192 5.93 -5.05 4.95
N ILE A 193 4.70 -5.44 5.31
CA ILE A 193 4.34 -6.80 5.73
C ILE A 193 3.86 -7.60 4.51
N PRO A 194 4.42 -8.79 4.25
CA PRO A 194 3.94 -9.68 3.19
C PRO A 194 2.52 -10.16 3.51
N ILE A 195 1.53 -9.82 2.69
CA ILE A 195 0.13 -10.24 2.88
C ILE A 195 -0.22 -11.47 2.04
N VAL A 196 0.20 -11.50 0.77
CA VAL A 196 -0.13 -12.61 -0.14
C VAL A 196 1.10 -13.03 -0.93
N HIS A 197 1.34 -14.34 -0.94
CA HIS A 197 2.26 -14.99 -1.88
C HIS A 197 1.43 -15.43 -3.09
N MET A 198 1.78 -14.94 -4.28
CA MET A 198 1.08 -15.38 -5.50
C MET A 198 1.78 -16.59 -6.09
N SER A 199 1.21 -17.77 -5.83
CA SER A 199 1.62 -19.01 -6.50
C SER A 199 1.31 -18.92 -8.00
N LYS A 200 2.20 -19.44 -8.85
CA LYS A 200 1.95 -19.55 -10.29
C LYS A 200 1.08 -20.77 -10.54
N GLN A 201 -0.01 -20.57 -11.28
CA GLN A 201 -0.85 -21.68 -11.72
C GLN A 201 -0.12 -22.50 -12.81
N PRO A 202 -0.34 -23.83 -12.88
CA PRO A 202 0.30 -24.69 -13.88
C PRO A 202 0.02 -24.29 -15.33
N ASP A 203 -1.10 -23.60 -15.60
CA ASP A 203 -1.41 -23.07 -16.93
C ASP A 203 -0.30 -22.17 -17.51
N ILE A 204 0.58 -21.61 -16.68
CA ILE A 204 1.72 -20.82 -17.16
C ILE A 204 2.68 -21.60 -18.06
N MET A 205 2.74 -22.93 -17.97
CA MET A 205 3.63 -23.74 -18.80
C MET A 205 3.21 -23.83 -20.27
N ILE A 206 1.94 -23.52 -20.57
CA ILE A 206 1.38 -23.51 -21.93
C ILE A 206 1.03 -22.09 -22.39
N LYS A 207 1.60 -21.06 -21.76
CA LYS A 207 1.45 -19.65 -22.16
C LYS A 207 2.65 -19.21 -22.97
N ALA A 208 2.44 -18.28 -23.89
CA ALA A 208 3.52 -17.69 -24.66
C ALA A 208 4.48 -16.88 -23.77
N GLY A 209 5.79 -17.05 -23.99
CA GLY A 209 6.85 -16.28 -23.34
C GLY A 209 7.75 -17.11 -22.41
N ARG A 210 9.05 -16.76 -22.39
CA ARG A 210 10.11 -17.47 -21.65
C ARG A 210 10.91 -16.56 -20.71
N MET A 211 10.25 -15.58 -20.09
CA MET A 211 10.95 -14.64 -19.20
C MET A 211 11.31 -15.29 -17.85
N PRO A 212 12.42 -14.87 -17.19
CA PRO A 212 12.73 -15.32 -15.84
C PRO A 212 11.54 -15.14 -14.89
N GLY A 213 11.08 -16.24 -14.28
CA GLY A 213 9.91 -16.25 -13.39
C GLY A 213 8.55 -16.53 -14.04
N GLN A 214 8.50 -16.68 -15.36
CA GLN A 214 7.33 -17.20 -16.08
C GLN A 214 7.45 -18.70 -16.27
N CYS A 215 7.51 -19.45 -15.18
CA CYS A 215 7.55 -20.91 -15.21
C CYS A 215 6.62 -21.48 -14.15
N PHE A 216 6.35 -22.78 -14.27
CA PHE A 216 5.59 -23.55 -13.30
C PHE A 216 6.54 -24.33 -12.39
N PRO A 217 6.85 -23.82 -11.18
CA PRO A 217 7.67 -24.54 -10.22
C PRO A 217 6.83 -25.60 -9.48
N PHE A 218 7.41 -26.80 -9.33
CA PHE A 218 6.88 -27.85 -8.48
C PHE A 218 7.95 -28.38 -7.54
N LYS A 219 7.51 -29.03 -6.47
CA LYS A 219 8.40 -29.55 -5.43
C LYS A 219 8.98 -30.90 -5.83
N GLY A 220 10.27 -31.06 -5.59
CA GLY A 220 11.00 -32.30 -5.92
C GLY A 220 11.56 -32.28 -7.34
N ASP A 221 11.94 -33.45 -7.82
CA ASP A 221 12.55 -33.70 -9.13
C ASP A 221 11.63 -34.49 -10.08
N GLN A 222 10.44 -34.86 -9.61
CA GLN A 222 9.45 -35.64 -10.35
C GLN A 222 8.09 -34.93 -10.32
N GLY A 223 7.48 -34.81 -11.49
CA GLY A 223 6.17 -34.19 -11.67
C GLY A 223 5.53 -34.71 -12.95
N SER A 224 4.22 -34.57 -13.04
CA SER A 224 3.46 -34.94 -14.23
C SER A 224 2.33 -33.95 -14.47
N VAL A 225 1.96 -33.79 -15.73
CA VAL A 225 0.90 -32.88 -16.16
C VAL A 225 0.12 -33.49 -17.30
N ILE A 226 -1.17 -33.23 -17.33
CA ILE A 226 -2.07 -33.60 -18.41
C ILE A 226 -2.50 -32.34 -19.13
N ILE A 227 -2.17 -32.29 -20.41
CA ILE A 227 -2.51 -31.18 -21.29
C ILE A 227 -3.55 -31.69 -22.28
N LYS A 228 -4.68 -30.99 -22.35
CA LYS A 228 -5.65 -31.12 -23.42
C LYS A 228 -5.18 -30.22 -24.57
N LEU A 229 -4.96 -30.81 -25.74
CA LEU A 229 -4.66 -30.06 -26.96
C LEU A 229 -5.91 -29.35 -27.48
N ALA A 230 -5.69 -28.26 -28.22
CA ALA A 230 -6.74 -27.45 -28.83
C ALA A 230 -7.64 -28.27 -29.77
N VAL A 231 -7.04 -29.18 -30.55
CA VAL A 231 -7.72 -30.08 -31.48
C VAL A 231 -7.11 -31.47 -31.43
N PRO A 232 -7.84 -32.53 -31.85
CA PRO A 232 -7.27 -33.86 -31.99
C PRO A 232 -6.20 -33.87 -33.08
N VAL A 233 -4.97 -34.24 -32.70
CA VAL A 233 -3.82 -34.33 -33.62
C VAL A 233 -3.09 -35.65 -33.39
N LYS A 234 -2.30 -36.06 -34.39
CA LYS A 234 -1.27 -37.10 -34.22
C LYS A 234 0.04 -36.41 -33.85
N PRO A 235 0.53 -36.52 -32.61
CA PRO A 235 1.76 -35.85 -32.20
C PRO A 235 2.97 -36.35 -33.02
N THR A 236 3.80 -35.42 -33.48
CA THR A 236 5.03 -35.71 -34.23
C THR A 236 6.27 -35.23 -33.50
N GLU A 237 6.17 -34.10 -32.82
CA GLU A 237 7.27 -33.44 -32.14
C GLU A 237 6.75 -32.80 -30.84
N PHE A 238 7.65 -32.68 -29.87
CA PHE A 238 7.39 -32.05 -28.58
C PHE A 238 8.52 -31.07 -28.30
N VAL A 239 8.15 -29.86 -27.88
CA VAL A 239 9.10 -28.81 -27.56
C VAL A 239 8.98 -28.52 -26.07
N LEU A 240 10.13 -28.52 -25.39
CA LEU A 240 10.23 -28.13 -23.99
C LEU A 240 11.28 -27.05 -23.87
N GLU A 241 10.89 -25.94 -23.27
CA GLU A 241 11.73 -24.76 -23.22
C GLU A 241 12.03 -24.34 -21.79
N HIS A 242 13.19 -23.72 -21.61
CA HIS A 242 13.63 -23.16 -20.34
C HIS A 242 14.47 -21.91 -20.60
N LEU A 243 14.53 -21.01 -19.61
CA LEU A 243 15.38 -19.83 -19.69
C LEU A 243 16.84 -20.21 -19.97
N SER A 244 17.54 -19.40 -20.78
CA SER A 244 18.93 -19.65 -21.14
C SER A 244 19.89 -19.35 -19.98
N LYS A 245 21.04 -20.05 -19.93
CA LYS A 245 22.05 -19.82 -18.88
C LYS A 245 22.52 -18.37 -18.82
N SER A 246 22.59 -17.68 -19.96
CA SER A 246 23.06 -16.30 -20.06
C SER A 246 22.11 -15.28 -19.41
N ILE A 247 20.82 -15.59 -19.28
CA ILE A 247 19.83 -14.71 -18.65
C ILE A 247 19.48 -15.15 -17.21
N SER A 248 20.10 -16.21 -16.71
CA SER A 248 19.92 -16.68 -15.33
C SER A 248 20.67 -15.78 -14.35
N VAL A 249 19.97 -15.27 -13.34
CA VAL A 249 20.56 -14.42 -12.27
C VAL A 249 21.65 -15.17 -11.49
N VAL A 250 21.48 -16.48 -11.31
CA VAL A 250 22.42 -17.35 -10.57
C VAL A 250 23.49 -17.99 -11.48
N GLY A 251 23.43 -17.76 -12.79
CA GLY A 251 24.38 -18.32 -13.76
C GLY A 251 24.24 -19.83 -14.03
N HIS A 252 23.23 -20.48 -13.46
CA HIS A 252 22.92 -21.90 -13.69
C HIS A 252 21.42 -22.13 -13.89
N ILE A 253 21.06 -23.30 -14.43
CA ILE A 253 19.67 -23.72 -14.74
C ILE A 253 19.36 -25.10 -14.17
N ASN A 254 19.88 -25.41 -12.98
CA ASN A 254 19.75 -26.73 -12.34
C ASN A 254 18.30 -27.13 -12.04
N SER A 255 17.34 -26.19 -12.08
CA SER A 255 15.91 -26.43 -11.96
C SER A 255 15.24 -26.89 -13.27
N ALA A 256 15.95 -26.85 -14.39
CA ALA A 256 15.40 -27.25 -15.68
C ALA A 256 15.09 -28.76 -15.69
N PRO A 257 13.97 -29.18 -16.29
CA PRO A 257 13.69 -30.61 -16.46
C PRO A 257 14.79 -31.27 -17.29
N ASN A 258 15.22 -32.47 -16.87
CA ASN A 258 16.29 -33.20 -17.53
C ASN A 258 15.73 -34.35 -18.38
N ASN A 259 15.08 -35.32 -17.72
CA ASN A 259 14.42 -36.44 -18.39
C ASN A 259 12.91 -36.27 -18.30
N PHE A 260 12.22 -36.44 -19.43
CA PHE A 260 10.76 -36.47 -19.48
C PHE A 260 10.27 -37.58 -20.39
N THR A 261 9.00 -37.96 -20.23
CA THR A 261 8.35 -38.99 -21.05
C THR A 261 6.95 -38.51 -21.37
N VAL A 262 6.49 -38.77 -22.59
CA VAL A 262 5.15 -38.43 -23.06
C VAL A 262 4.39 -39.71 -23.35
N TYR A 263 3.09 -39.71 -23.05
CA TYR A 263 2.19 -40.86 -23.15
C TYR A 263 0.97 -40.52 -24.02
#